data_AF-A0A9D8TYC0-F1
#
_entry.id   AF-A0A9D8TYC0-F1
#
_cell.length_a   1.000
_cell.length_b   1.000
_cell.length_c   1.000
_cell.angle_alpha   90.00
_cell.angle_beta   90.00
_cell.angle_gamma   90.00
#
_symmetry.space_group_name_H-M   'P 1'
#
loop_
_entity.id
_entity.type
_entity.pdbx_description
1 polymer ?
#
loop_
_entity_poly.entity_id
_entity_poly.type
_entity_poly.pdbx_seq_one_letter_code
_entity_poly.pdbx_strand_id
1 'polypeptide(L)'
;REKTSEGQTKLVAILWGRDARNLRPELGSSVVIESAHPSPLSCQKGFFGSRPFSKANKALEQMGLSPIDWSGEGKEIYAPGLKIV
;
A
#
# COMPACT_ATOMS: atom_id res chain seq x y z
N ARG A 1 -1.87 -22.86 12.73
CA ARG A 1 -2.70 -22.43 11.59
C ARG A 1 -4.02 -21.95 12.16
N GLU A 2 -4.11 -20.69 12.57
CA GLU A 2 -5.36 -20.12 13.06
C GLU A 2 -6.17 -19.58 11.88
N LYS A 3 -7.37 -20.12 11.72
CA LYS A 3 -8.42 -19.64 10.82
C LYS A 3 -9.26 -18.64 11.61
N THR A 4 -9.13 -17.36 11.31
CA THR A 4 -10.14 -16.37 11.69
C THR A 4 -11.12 -16.24 10.53
N SER A 5 -12.34 -16.72 10.76
CA SER A 5 -13.47 -16.55 9.85
C SER A 5 -14.20 -15.25 10.18
N GLU A 6 -13.54 -14.10 10.07
CA GLU A 6 -14.12 -12.77 10.30
C GLU A 6 -13.44 -11.75 9.36
N GLY A 7 -14.21 -11.15 8.45
CA GLY A 7 -13.84 -10.00 7.62
C GLY A 7 -12.52 -10.11 6.84
N GLN A 8 -12.57 -10.40 5.54
CA GLN A 8 -11.39 -10.35 4.66
C GLN A 8 -10.63 -9.03 4.88
N THR A 9 -9.42 -9.12 5.45
CA THR A 9 -8.52 -7.97 5.70
C THR A 9 -8.36 -7.19 4.41
N LYS A 10 -8.82 -5.94 4.40
CA LYS A 10 -8.68 -5.04 3.26
C LYS A 10 -7.27 -4.48 3.27
N LEU A 11 -6.46 -4.86 2.28
CA LEU A 11 -5.04 -4.55 2.20
C LEU A 11 -4.73 -3.71 0.96
N VAL A 12 -3.99 -2.62 1.16
CA VAL A 12 -3.38 -1.80 0.10
C VAL A 12 -1.87 -1.89 0.27
N ALA A 13 -1.16 -2.34 -0.77
CA ALA A 13 0.30 -2.51 -0.77
C ALA A 13 0.95 -1.55 -1.76
N ILE A 14 2.06 -0.91 -1.36
CA ILE A 14 2.82 0.01 -2.22
C ILE A 14 4.18 -0.62 -2.53
N LEU A 15 4.38 -1.04 -3.78
CA LEU A 15 5.59 -1.76 -4.21
C LEU A 15 6.48 -0.87 -5.08
N TRP A 16 7.64 -0.50 -4.52
CA TRP A 16 8.62 0.35 -5.19
C TRP A 16 9.82 -0.44 -5.69
N GLY A 17 10.05 -0.40 -7.00
CA GLY A 17 11.16 -1.13 -7.63
C GLY A 17 10.88 -2.61 -7.89
N ARG A 18 11.83 -3.28 -8.54
CA ARG A 18 11.65 -4.65 -9.03
C ARG A 18 11.48 -5.65 -7.88
N ASP A 19 12.33 -5.54 -6.86
CA ASP A 19 12.36 -6.51 -5.76
C ASP A 19 11.04 -6.50 -4.98
N ALA A 20 10.49 -5.32 -4.68
CA ALA A 20 9.19 -5.21 -4.03
C ALA A 20 8.06 -5.77 -4.91
N ARG A 21 8.06 -5.51 -6.22
CA ARG A 21 7.04 -6.03 -7.15
C ARG A 21 7.04 -7.56 -7.24
N ASN A 22 8.15 -8.22 -6.93
CA ASN A 22 8.19 -9.68 -6.89
C ASN A 22 7.28 -10.28 -5.81
N LEU A 23 6.89 -9.48 -4.79
CA LEU A 23 5.93 -9.91 -3.75
C LEU A 23 4.47 -9.89 -4.24
N ARG A 24 4.17 -9.31 -5.42
CA ARG A 24 2.80 -9.21 -5.95
C ARG A 24 2.01 -10.53 -5.90
N PRO A 25 2.57 -11.70 -6.25
CA PRO A 25 1.84 -12.96 -6.19
C PRO A 25 1.42 -13.37 -4.78
N GLU A 26 2.15 -12.93 -3.76
CA GLU A 26 1.89 -13.25 -2.35
C GLU A 26 0.78 -12.38 -1.76
N LEU A 27 0.44 -11.25 -2.41
CA LEU A 27 -0.54 -10.27 -1.93
C LEU A 27 -1.99 -10.64 -2.24
N GLY A 28 -2.24 -11.70 -3.01
CA GLY A 28 -3.59 -12.20 -3.29
C GLY A 28 -4.55 -11.13 -3.81
N SER A 29 -5.68 -10.93 -3.13
CA SER A 29 -6.75 -9.98 -3.52
C SER A 29 -6.49 -8.51 -3.16
N SER A 30 -5.27 -8.17 -2.71
CA SER A 30 -4.94 -6.82 -2.27
C SER A 30 -4.91 -5.82 -3.42
N VAL A 31 -5.15 -4.54 -3.12
CA VAL A 31 -4.88 -3.46 -4.08
C VAL A 31 -3.39 -3.15 -4.06
N VAL A 32 -2.74 -3.33 -5.21
CA VAL A 32 -1.29 -3.16 -5.34
C VAL A 32 -0.99 -1.92 -6.19
N ILE A 33 -0.23 -0.99 -5.61
CA ILE A 33 0.22 0.26 -6.25
C ILE A 33 1.71 0.13 -6.53
N GLU A 34 2.10 0.11 -7.80
CA GLU A 34 3.50 -0.09 -8.20
C GLU A 34 4.08 1.17 -8.83
N SER A 35 5.34 1.47 -8.50
CA SER A 35 6.11 2.50 -9.22
C SER A 35 7.60 2.21 -9.20
N ALA A 36 8.38 3.02 -9.93
CA ALA A 36 9.85 2.93 -9.79
C ALA A 36 10.27 3.21 -8.34
N HIS A 37 11.47 2.77 -7.97
CA HIS A 37 11.98 3.01 -6.62
C HIS A 37 12.35 4.49 -6.42
N PRO A 38 12.14 5.08 -5.22
CA PRO A 38 12.49 6.47 -4.93
C PRO A 38 13.98 6.80 -5.01
N SER A 39 14.85 5.78 -5.04
CA SER A 39 16.30 5.95 -5.22
C SER A 39 16.63 6.84 -6.42
N PRO A 40 17.67 7.70 -6.34
CA PRO A 40 18.12 8.56 -7.43
C PRO A 40 18.33 7.81 -8.76
N LEU A 41 18.76 6.55 -8.72
CA LEU A 41 19.04 5.73 -9.91
C LEU A 41 17.79 5.43 -10.76
N SER A 42 16.61 5.47 -10.15
CA SER A 42 15.35 5.05 -10.78
C SER A 42 14.21 6.05 -10.64
N CYS A 43 14.34 7.10 -9.82
CA CYS A 43 13.22 7.98 -9.51
C CYS A 43 12.70 8.74 -10.75
N GLN A 44 13.62 9.17 -11.63
CA GLN A 44 13.29 9.81 -12.91
C GLN A 44 12.61 8.86 -13.89
N LYS A 45 12.76 7.54 -13.73
CA LYS A 45 12.19 6.52 -14.61
C LYS A 45 10.75 6.13 -14.24
N GLY A 46 10.11 6.86 -13.33
CA GLY A 46 8.70 6.68 -13.01
C GLY A 46 8.34 6.62 -11.52
N PHE A 47 9.15 7.21 -10.64
CA PHE A 47 8.73 7.50 -9.26
C PHE A 47 8.06 8.87 -9.20
N PHE A 48 8.69 9.89 -9.78
CA PHE A 48 8.06 11.22 -9.87
C PHE A 48 6.77 11.13 -10.69
N GLY A 49 5.69 11.69 -10.15
CA GLY A 49 4.35 11.61 -10.75
C GLY A 49 3.60 10.28 -10.53
N SER A 50 4.20 9.28 -9.88
CA SER A 50 3.52 8.00 -9.62
C SER A 50 2.39 8.11 -8.59
N ARG A 51 2.45 9.15 -7.75
CA ARG A 51 1.43 9.57 -6.77
C ARG A 51 0.93 8.42 -5.86
N PRO A 52 1.84 7.62 -5.25
CA PRO A 52 1.48 6.37 -4.61
C PRO A 52 0.58 6.59 -3.38
N PHE A 53 0.85 7.62 -2.57
CA PHE A 53 0.07 7.94 -1.37
C PHE A 53 -1.37 8.36 -1.67
N SER A 54 -1.58 9.24 -2.66
CA SER A 54 -2.94 9.63 -3.06
C SER A 54 -3.74 8.48 -3.67
N LYS A 55 -3.06 7.57 -4.40
CA LYS A 55 -3.70 6.35 -4.92
C LYS A 55 -4.07 5.39 -3.79
N ALA A 56 -3.23 5.28 -2.75
CA ALA A 56 -3.51 4.47 -1.58
C ALA A 56 -4.74 5.00 -0.82
N ASN A 57 -4.79 6.31 -0.56
CA ASN A 57 -5.96 6.93 0.07
C ASN A 57 -7.23 6.72 -0.76
N LYS A 58 -7.18 6.88 -2.08
CA LYS A 58 -8.32 6.60 -2.95
C LYS A 58 -8.78 5.14 -2.87
N ALA A 59 -7.84 4.19 -2.78
CA ALA A 59 -8.16 2.78 -2.62
C ALA A 59 -8.83 2.49 -1.26
N LEU A 60 -8.33 3.12 -0.18
CA LEU A 60 -8.94 3.04 1.15
C LEU A 60 -10.37 3.61 1.15
N GLU A 61 -10.57 4.77 0.55
CA GLU A 61 -11.90 5.39 0.43
C GLU A 61 -12.88 4.49 -0.35
N GLN A 62 -12.43 3.89 -1.46
CA GLN A 62 -13.23 2.92 -2.23
C GLN A 62 -13.57 1.66 -1.42
N MET A 63 -12.73 1.32 -0.45
CA MET A 63 -12.94 0.24 0.51
C MET A 63 -13.83 0.65 1.69
N GLY A 64 -14.25 1.92 1.79
CA GLY A 64 -14.99 2.47 2.93
C GLY A 64 -14.13 2.67 4.18
N LEU A 65 -12.81 2.81 3.99
CA LEU A 65 -11.83 3.07 5.04
C LEU A 65 -11.38 4.53 5.01
N SER A 66 -10.99 5.06 6.17
CA SER A 66 -10.45 6.42 6.25
C SER A 66 -9.10 6.53 5.53
N PRO A 67 -8.86 7.64 4.81
CA PRO A 67 -7.54 7.91 4.22
C PRO A 67 -6.48 8.09 5.30
N ILE A 68 -5.23 7.82 4.93
CA ILE A 68 -4.08 8.00 5.82
C ILE A 68 -3.57 9.44 5.71
N ASP A 69 -3.23 10.03 6.86
CA ASP A 69 -2.44 11.25 6.91
C ASP A 69 -0.95 10.89 6.78
N TRP A 70 -0.31 11.40 5.73
CA TRP A 70 1.09 11.13 5.39
C TRP A 70 2.04 12.24 5.86
N SER A 71 1.54 13.24 6.60
CA SER A 71 2.29 14.45 6.98
C SER A 71 3.33 14.24 8.11
N GLY A 72 3.41 13.05 8.71
CA GLY A 72 4.52 12.66 9.58
C GLY A 72 4.27 12.76 11.09
N GLU A 73 3.06 13.08 11.54
CA GLU A 73 2.69 12.83 12.94
C GLU A 73 2.46 11.33 13.14
N GLY A 74 3.51 10.63 13.58
CA GLY A 74 3.54 9.18 13.76
C GLY A 74 2.47 8.67 14.72
N LYS A 75 1.25 8.47 14.22
CA LYS A 75 0.29 7.55 14.81
C LYS A 75 0.50 6.21 14.14
N GLU A 76 0.87 5.18 14.90
CA GLU A 76 0.71 3.81 14.41
C GLU A 76 -0.77 3.61 14.06
N ILE A 77 -1.08 3.58 12.76
CA ILE A 77 -2.45 3.41 12.29
C ILE A 77 -2.77 1.92 12.33
N TYR A 78 -3.02 1.39 13.53
CA TYR A 78 -3.70 0.12 13.69
C TYR A 78 -5.21 0.38 13.67
N ALA A 79 -5.81 0.45 12.48
CA ALA A 79 -7.23 0.13 12.39
C ALA A 79 -7.36 -1.39 12.56
N PRO A 80 -8.26 -1.90 13.42
CA PRO A 80 -8.48 -3.34 13.55
C PRO A 80 -8.77 -3.95 12.17
N GLY A 81 -7.87 -4.81 11.68
CA GLY A 81 -7.99 -5.43 10.36
C GLY A 81 -7.39 -4.68 9.16
N LEU A 82 -6.62 -3.60 9.38
CA LEU A 82 -5.80 -2.96 8.32
C LEU A 82 -4.31 -3.21 8.58
N LYS A 83 -3.62 -3.75 7.59
CA LYS A 83 -2.15 -3.80 7.54
C LYS A 83 -1.68 -2.96 6.36
N ILE A 84 -0.59 -2.23 6.51
CA ILE A 84 0.10 -1.53 5.42
C ILE A 84 1.51 -2.11 5.37
N VAL A 85 1.89 -2.66 4.21
CA VAL A 85 3.20 -3.27 3.95
C VAL A 85 3.76 -2.67 2.68
#